data_AF-A0A7K5BNS5-F1
#
_entry.id   AF-A0A7K5BNS5-F1
#
_cell.length_a   1.000
_cell.length_b   1.000
_cell.length_c   1.000
_cell.angle_alpha   90.00
_cell.angle_beta   90.00
_cell.angle_gamma   90.00
#
_symmetry.space_group_name_H-M   'P 1'
#
loop_
_entity.id
_entity.type
_entity.pdbx_description
1 polymer ?
#
loop_
_entity_poly.entity_id
_entity_poly.type
_entity_poly.pdbx_seq_one_letter_code
_entity_poly.pdbx_strand_id
1 'polypeptide(L)'
;MSHLILLFLLFLAPAFADGRSQKSTQNLCSNDVSHKRQKRDWIWNQLHIQEELDTPLPHHVGKITSSVRNKNAKYIIEGEYANTIFKVEETSGDVYAFERLDREKKAEYELTALIIDRTNNRSLERPSKFIIKVYDINDNAPVFVQKVFNGSVPEMSPVGTSVTKVTAVDADDPTVSGHATVTYEVTTGGEYFTIDDSG
;
A
#
# COMPACT_ATOMS: atom_id res chain seq x y z
N MET A 1 -19.63 6.26 33.37
CA MET A 1 -20.41 5.54 32.34
C MET A 1 -20.21 6.28 31.02
N SER A 2 -19.18 5.89 30.26
CA SER A 2 -18.94 6.46 28.92
C SER A 2 -19.69 5.62 27.89
N HIS A 3 -20.50 6.28 27.08
CA HIS A 3 -21.08 5.70 25.88
C HIS A 3 -20.41 6.30 24.66
N LEU A 4 -19.91 5.38 23.84
CA LEU A 4 -19.35 5.53 22.52
C LEU A 4 -20.47 6.00 21.57
N ILE A 5 -20.24 7.06 20.80
CA ILE A 5 -21.11 7.43 19.67
C ILE A 5 -20.26 7.37 18.40
N LEU A 6 -20.65 6.44 17.53
CA LEU A 6 -20.09 6.15 16.22
C LEU A 6 -20.68 7.15 15.19
N LEU A 7 -19.82 7.91 14.49
CA LEU A 7 -20.25 8.82 13.43
C LEU A 7 -20.41 8.03 12.11
N PHE A 8 -21.65 7.80 11.67
CA PHE A 8 -21.96 7.33 10.32
C PHE A 8 -22.20 8.56 9.41
N LEU A 9 -21.33 8.78 8.42
CA LEU A 9 -21.56 9.76 7.36
C LEU A 9 -22.45 9.12 6.28
N LEU A 10 -23.74 9.45 6.30
CA LEU A 10 -24.66 9.29 5.17
C LEU A 10 -24.49 10.48 4.22
N PHE A 11 -24.01 10.24 2.99
CA PHE A 11 -24.18 11.21 1.90
C PHE A 11 -25.45 10.87 1.12
N LEU A 12 -26.38 11.84 1.15
CA LEU A 12 -27.60 11.92 0.35
C LEU A 12 -27.26 12.04 -1.15
N ALA A 13 -27.94 11.26 -1.98
CA ALA A 13 -28.01 11.47 -3.42
C ALA A 13 -29.18 12.43 -3.76
N PRO A 14 -29.04 13.40 -4.67
CA PRO A 14 -30.16 14.21 -5.11
C PRO A 14 -31.02 13.47 -6.14
N ALA A 15 -32.34 13.66 -6.00
CA ALA A 15 -33.37 13.19 -6.91
C ALA A 15 -33.31 13.95 -8.26
N PHE A 16 -33.48 13.21 -9.35
CA PHE A 16 -33.55 13.77 -10.70
C PHE A 16 -35.02 14.02 -11.09
N ALA A 17 -35.34 15.25 -11.46
CA ALA A 17 -36.64 15.66 -11.98
C ALA A 17 -36.73 15.41 -13.49
N ASP A 18 -37.93 15.02 -13.91
CA ASP A 18 -38.31 14.64 -15.27
C ASP A 18 -38.63 15.89 -16.14
N GLY A 19 -38.30 15.85 -17.43
CA GLY A 19 -38.47 16.98 -18.36
C GLY A 19 -38.31 16.60 -19.84
N ARG A 20 -39.43 16.69 -20.57
CA ARG A 20 -39.71 16.20 -21.94
C ARG A 20 -38.92 16.80 -23.11
N SER A 21 -38.71 15.91 -24.10
CA SER A 21 -38.96 16.03 -25.56
C SER A 21 -37.97 16.75 -26.48
N GLN A 22 -37.46 16.04 -27.51
CA GLN A 22 -37.90 16.16 -28.92
C GLN A 22 -37.33 15.02 -29.80
N LYS A 23 -38.12 14.57 -30.78
CA LYS A 23 -37.78 13.56 -31.81
C LYS A 23 -36.90 14.18 -32.91
N SER A 24 -35.92 13.43 -33.40
CA SER A 24 -35.48 13.52 -34.80
C SER A 24 -34.85 12.20 -35.25
N THR A 25 -35.47 11.59 -36.25
CA THR A 25 -35.03 10.41 -37.01
C THR A 25 -33.85 10.77 -37.92
N GLN A 26 -32.77 9.97 -37.92
CA GLN A 26 -32.06 9.53 -39.14
C GLN A 26 -31.35 8.17 -38.90
N ASN A 27 -31.57 7.25 -39.84
CA ASN A 27 -30.92 5.94 -39.91
C ASN A 27 -29.47 6.09 -40.37
N LEU A 28 -28.53 5.50 -39.61
CA LEU A 28 -27.22 5.08 -40.09
C LEU A 28 -26.89 3.75 -39.43
N CYS A 29 -26.74 2.73 -40.27
CA CYS A 29 -26.31 1.40 -39.90
C CYS A 29 -24.92 1.50 -39.27
N SER A 30 -24.75 1.07 -38.02
CA SER A 30 -23.43 0.92 -37.39
C SER A 30 -23.51 -0.06 -36.25
N ASN A 31 -22.76 -1.16 -36.42
CA ASN A 31 -22.30 -2.15 -35.47
C ASN A 31 -22.79 -1.97 -34.02
N ASP A 32 -23.63 -2.90 -33.59
CA ASP A 32 -24.00 -3.10 -32.19
C ASP A 32 -22.76 -3.58 -31.40
N VAL A 33 -21.87 -2.63 -31.09
CA VAL A 33 -20.94 -2.79 -29.98
C VAL A 33 -21.75 -2.42 -28.76
N SER A 34 -22.31 -3.44 -28.10
CA SER A 34 -22.89 -3.26 -26.78
C SER A 34 -21.81 -2.60 -25.91
N HIS A 35 -21.96 -1.31 -25.61
CA HIS A 35 -21.17 -0.66 -24.59
C HIS A 35 -21.67 -1.20 -23.25
N LYS A 36 -21.26 -2.43 -22.91
CA LYS A 36 -21.29 -2.90 -21.53
C LYS A 36 -20.50 -1.86 -20.74
N ARG A 37 -21.20 -1.16 -19.85
CA ARG A 37 -20.62 -0.22 -18.90
C ARG A 37 -19.49 -0.93 -18.16
N GLN A 38 -18.24 -0.72 -18.56
CA GLN A 38 -17.08 -1.10 -17.77
C GLN A 38 -17.01 -0.12 -16.61
N LYS A 39 -17.56 -0.52 -15.46
CA LYS A 39 -17.27 0.14 -14.20
C LYS A 39 -15.76 -0.04 -13.98
N ARG A 40 -14.98 1.05 -14.07
CA ARG A 40 -13.55 1.01 -13.74
C ARG A 40 -13.39 0.44 -12.33
N ASP A 41 -12.48 -0.50 -12.24
CA ASP A 41 -12.39 -1.54 -11.22
C ASP A 41 -12.00 -0.98 -9.86
N TRP A 42 -12.73 -1.39 -8.81
CA TRP A 42 -12.16 -1.35 -7.47
C TRP A 42 -11.27 -2.59 -7.32
N ILE A 43 -9.96 -2.36 -7.22
CA ILE A 43 -8.95 -3.40 -7.02
C ILE A 43 -9.00 -3.80 -5.53
N TRP A 44 -9.88 -4.75 -5.19
CA TRP A 44 -10.04 -5.27 -3.82
C TRP A 44 -9.11 -6.46 -3.50
N ASN A 45 -8.10 -6.73 -4.31
CA ASN A 45 -7.19 -7.88 -4.15
C ASN A 45 -5.90 -7.49 -3.39
N GLN A 46 -6.03 -6.67 -2.35
CA GLN A 46 -4.90 -6.27 -1.51
C GLN A 46 -5.21 -6.50 -0.04
N LEU A 47 -4.29 -7.17 0.65
CA LEU A 47 -4.26 -7.26 2.10
C LEU A 47 -3.10 -6.40 2.61
N HIS A 48 -3.18 -6.00 3.87
CA HIS A 48 -2.17 -5.12 4.46
C HIS A 48 -1.81 -5.60 5.85
N ILE A 49 -0.54 -5.47 6.21
CA ILE A 49 0.00 -5.81 7.53
C ILE A 49 1.07 -4.78 7.88
N GLN A 50 1.12 -4.32 9.13
CA GLN A 50 2.19 -3.44 9.59
C GLN A 50 3.51 -4.22 9.71
N GLU A 51 4.63 -3.60 9.40
CA GLU A 51 5.94 -4.19 9.67
C GLU A 51 6.28 -4.24 11.16
N GLU A 52 7.36 -4.97 11.44
CA GLU A 52 8.08 -5.00 12.71
C GLU A 52 7.19 -5.23 13.94
N LEU A 53 6.09 -5.95 13.76
CA LEU A 53 5.15 -6.28 14.83
C LEU A 53 5.82 -7.12 15.93
N ASP A 54 5.87 -6.56 17.14
CA ASP A 54 6.49 -7.18 18.33
C ASP A 54 5.58 -8.14 19.10
N THR A 55 4.33 -8.30 18.65
CA THR A 55 3.41 -9.25 19.29
C THR A 55 3.78 -10.70 18.94
N PRO A 56 3.44 -11.69 19.78
CA PRO A 56 3.73 -13.08 19.48
C PRO A 56 3.09 -13.54 18.16
N LEU A 57 3.85 -14.31 17.37
CA LEU A 57 3.39 -14.91 16.13
C LEU A 57 2.28 -15.95 16.37
N PRO A 58 1.40 -16.20 15.37
CA PRO A 58 1.36 -15.54 14.06
C PRO A 58 0.54 -14.23 14.05
N HIS A 59 0.87 -13.30 13.15
CA HIS A 59 0.12 -12.05 12.97
C HIS A 59 -0.99 -12.23 11.94
N HIS A 60 -2.20 -11.73 12.25
CA HIS A 60 -3.31 -11.75 11.28
C HIS A 60 -3.09 -10.68 10.21
N VAL A 61 -3.11 -11.10 8.95
CA VAL A 61 -2.91 -10.22 7.77
C VAL A 61 -4.24 -9.77 7.19
N GLY A 62 -5.24 -10.66 7.20
CA GLY A 62 -6.53 -10.38 6.61
C GLY A 62 -7.26 -11.65 6.20
N LYS A 63 -8.18 -11.54 5.26
CA LYS A 63 -9.05 -12.64 4.88
C LYS A 63 -9.33 -12.64 3.39
N ILE A 64 -9.14 -13.80 2.76
CA ILE A 64 -9.63 -14.05 1.41
C ILE A 64 -11.03 -14.66 1.47
N THR A 65 -11.92 -14.21 0.59
CA THR A 65 -13.32 -14.63 0.59
C THR A 65 -13.76 -15.05 -0.79
N SER A 66 -14.56 -16.11 -0.86
CA SER A 66 -15.22 -16.56 -2.09
C SER A 66 -16.74 -16.50 -1.94
N SER A 67 -17.43 -16.33 -3.07
CA SER A 67 -18.90 -16.36 -3.13
C SER A 67 -19.47 -17.79 -3.20
N VAL A 68 -18.60 -18.80 -3.34
CA VAL A 68 -18.98 -20.21 -3.46
C VAL A 68 -19.73 -20.71 -2.23
N ARG A 69 -20.91 -21.28 -2.46
CA ARG A 69 -21.72 -21.92 -1.42
C ARG A 69 -21.45 -23.42 -1.36
N ASN A 70 -20.23 -23.81 -1.01
CA ASN A 70 -19.84 -25.21 -0.82
C ASN A 70 -19.26 -25.41 0.59
N LYS A 71 -19.87 -26.28 1.38
CA LYS A 71 -19.41 -26.59 2.75
C LYS A 71 -18.05 -27.32 2.77
N ASN A 72 -17.70 -27.98 1.66
CA ASN A 72 -16.42 -28.67 1.48
C ASN A 72 -15.37 -27.78 0.81
N ALA A 73 -15.63 -26.48 0.67
CA ALA A 73 -14.64 -25.55 0.15
C ALA A 73 -13.40 -25.51 1.05
N LYS A 74 -12.23 -25.43 0.41
CA LYS A 74 -10.93 -25.29 1.04
C LYS A 74 -10.15 -24.17 0.35
N TYR A 75 -9.75 -23.18 1.13
CA TYR A 75 -8.87 -22.10 0.70
C TYR A 75 -7.41 -22.57 0.66
N ILE A 76 -6.69 -22.19 -0.39
CA ILE A 76 -5.27 -22.47 -0.60
C ILE A 76 -4.62 -21.19 -1.13
N ILE A 77 -3.35 -20.99 -0.78
CA ILE A 77 -2.50 -19.96 -1.36
C ILE A 77 -1.26 -20.59 -2.00
N GLU A 78 -0.85 -20.00 -3.12
CA GLU A 78 0.33 -20.39 -3.91
C GLU A 78 1.21 -19.16 -4.17
N GLY A 79 2.50 -19.37 -4.36
CA GLY A 79 3.52 -18.34 -4.57
C GLY A 79 4.80 -18.66 -3.81
N GLU A 80 5.85 -17.85 -4.03
CA GLU A 80 7.17 -18.04 -3.41
C GLU A 80 7.09 -18.05 -1.87
N TYR A 81 6.21 -17.22 -1.30
CA TYR A 81 6.07 -17.02 0.15
C TYR A 81 4.86 -17.73 0.77
N ALA A 82 4.13 -18.52 -0.04
CA ALA A 82 3.00 -19.29 0.41
C ALA A 82 3.47 -20.53 1.18
N ASN A 83 2.79 -20.83 2.29
CA ASN A 83 3.09 -21.92 3.21
C ASN A 83 4.45 -21.81 3.95
N THR A 84 5.20 -20.72 3.72
CA THR A 84 6.42 -20.35 4.44
C THR A 84 6.12 -19.16 5.36
N ILE A 85 6.16 -17.94 4.83
CA ILE A 85 5.87 -16.69 5.54
C ILE A 85 4.37 -16.55 5.75
N PHE A 86 3.57 -16.77 4.70
CA PHE A 86 2.12 -16.62 4.76
C PHE A 86 1.44 -17.98 4.73
N LYS A 87 0.48 -18.18 5.62
CA LYS A 87 -0.40 -19.36 5.61
C LYS A 87 -1.84 -18.92 5.66
N VAL A 88 -2.69 -19.67 4.98
CA VAL A 88 -4.14 -19.46 5.00
C VAL A 88 -4.80 -20.55 5.84
N GLU A 89 -5.74 -20.16 6.67
CA GLU A 89 -6.66 -21.08 7.32
C GLU A 89 -7.63 -21.62 6.29
N GLU A 90 -7.57 -22.93 6.05
CA GLU A 90 -8.22 -23.58 4.92
C GLU A 90 -9.76 -23.45 4.94
N THR A 91 -10.35 -23.27 6.12
CA THR A 91 -11.81 -23.22 6.29
C THR A 91 -12.35 -21.80 6.28
N SER A 92 -11.71 -20.88 7.01
CA SER A 92 -12.18 -19.51 7.14
C SER A 92 -11.68 -18.61 6.01
N GLY A 93 -10.50 -18.90 5.43
CA GLY A 93 -9.81 -18.03 4.49
C GLY A 93 -8.99 -16.92 5.17
N ASP A 94 -8.82 -16.96 6.49
CA ASP A 94 -7.96 -16.01 7.21
C ASP A 94 -6.48 -16.27 6.87
N VAL A 95 -5.75 -15.21 6.54
CA VAL A 95 -4.33 -15.25 6.19
C VAL A 95 -3.52 -14.73 7.36
N TYR A 96 -2.44 -15.42 7.68
CA TYR A 96 -1.54 -15.09 8.78
C TYR A 96 -0.08 -15.06 8.31
N ALA A 97 0.70 -14.15 8.90
CA ALA A 97 2.15 -14.09 8.78
C ALA A 97 2.80 -14.87 9.94
N PHE A 98 3.77 -15.72 9.62
CA PHE A 98 4.50 -16.57 10.57
C PHE A 98 5.92 -16.09 10.83
N GLU A 99 6.26 -14.90 10.32
CA GLU A 99 7.53 -14.22 10.55
C GLU A 99 7.24 -12.73 10.75
N ARG A 100 8.14 -12.05 11.49
CA ARG A 100 8.16 -10.59 11.56
C ARG A 100 8.59 -10.06 10.18
N LEU A 101 7.85 -9.08 9.67
CA LEU A 101 8.08 -8.51 8.35
C LEU A 101 8.82 -7.18 8.48
N ASP A 102 9.67 -6.91 7.51
CA ASP A 102 10.52 -5.72 7.38
C ASP A 102 10.24 -5.16 5.98
N ARG A 103 9.70 -3.93 5.91
CA ARG A 103 9.29 -3.29 4.66
C ARG A 103 10.51 -2.84 3.86
N GLU A 104 11.57 -2.35 4.50
CA GLU A 104 12.84 -1.98 3.86
C GLU A 104 13.45 -3.19 3.14
N LYS A 105 13.29 -4.39 3.71
CA LYS A 105 13.68 -5.65 3.07
C LYS A 105 12.72 -6.05 1.94
N LYS A 106 11.40 -5.99 2.18
CA LYS A 106 10.39 -6.33 1.18
C LYS A 106 9.01 -5.74 1.50
N ALA A 107 8.64 -4.69 0.75
CA ALA A 107 7.37 -3.98 0.92
C ALA A 107 6.12 -4.73 0.41
N GLU A 108 6.23 -5.62 -0.58
CA GLU A 108 5.06 -6.27 -1.21
C GLU A 108 5.29 -7.74 -1.56
N TYR A 109 4.25 -8.54 -1.36
CA TYR A 109 4.22 -9.98 -1.65
C TYR A 109 3.06 -10.32 -2.57
N GLU A 110 3.34 -10.77 -3.79
CA GLU A 110 2.33 -11.27 -4.72
C GLU A 110 2.06 -12.77 -4.47
N LEU A 111 0.81 -13.11 -4.23
CA LEU A 111 0.34 -14.48 -4.01
C LEU A 111 -0.87 -14.78 -4.89
N THR A 112 -1.19 -16.07 -5.05
CA THR A 112 -2.38 -16.53 -5.77
C THR A 112 -3.28 -17.32 -4.82
N ALA A 113 -4.53 -16.90 -4.70
CA ALA A 113 -5.57 -17.60 -3.95
C ALA A 113 -6.29 -18.62 -4.84
N LEU A 114 -6.52 -19.81 -4.29
CA LEU A 114 -7.31 -20.87 -4.89
C LEU A 114 -8.38 -21.35 -3.91
N ILE A 115 -9.46 -21.88 -4.46
CA ILE A 115 -10.52 -22.52 -3.69
C ILE A 115 -10.88 -23.85 -4.36
N ILE A 116 -10.75 -24.94 -3.62
CA ILE A 116 -11.00 -26.29 -4.12
C ILE A 116 -12.07 -27.00 -3.29
N ASP A 117 -12.71 -28.01 -3.87
CA ASP A 117 -13.57 -28.93 -3.11
C ASP A 117 -12.73 -30.04 -2.48
N ARG A 118 -12.79 -30.19 -1.16
CA ARG A 118 -12.05 -31.23 -0.40
C ARG A 118 -12.36 -32.66 -0.86
N THR A 119 -13.54 -32.91 -1.45
CA THR A 119 -13.98 -34.27 -1.80
C THR A 119 -13.36 -34.80 -3.08
N ASN A 120 -13.03 -33.93 -4.02
CA ASN A 120 -12.56 -34.32 -5.36
C ASN A 120 -11.40 -33.47 -5.88
N ASN A 121 -10.88 -32.54 -5.06
CA ASN A 121 -9.81 -31.59 -5.39
C ASN A 121 -10.06 -30.74 -6.65
N ARG A 122 -11.33 -30.59 -7.05
CA ARG A 122 -11.69 -29.74 -8.18
C ARG A 122 -11.65 -28.27 -7.78
N SER A 123 -11.07 -27.44 -8.63
CA SER A 123 -11.14 -25.97 -8.48
C SER A 123 -12.58 -25.50 -8.55
N LEU A 124 -13.01 -24.76 -7.53
CA LEU A 124 -14.36 -24.21 -7.40
C LEU A 124 -14.49 -22.83 -8.07
N GLU A 125 -13.40 -22.06 -8.11
CA GLU A 125 -13.28 -20.80 -8.85
C GLU A 125 -11.97 -20.76 -9.66
N ARG A 126 -11.80 -19.70 -10.45
CA ARG A 126 -10.51 -19.43 -11.11
C ARG A 126 -9.52 -18.92 -10.06
N PRO A 127 -8.22 -19.24 -10.18
CA PRO A 127 -7.19 -18.65 -9.32
C PRO A 127 -7.23 -17.13 -9.40
N SER A 128 -7.03 -16.47 -8.25
CA SER A 128 -7.06 -15.03 -8.12
C SER A 128 -5.77 -14.51 -7.51
N LYS A 129 -5.08 -13.61 -8.21
CA LYS A 129 -3.87 -12.96 -7.71
C LYS A 129 -4.23 -11.87 -6.71
N PHE A 130 -3.48 -11.78 -5.61
CA PHE A 130 -3.60 -10.72 -4.62
C PHE A 130 -2.23 -10.31 -4.10
N ILE A 131 -2.13 -9.10 -3.57
CA ILE A 131 -0.89 -8.53 -3.02
C ILE A 131 -1.07 -8.35 -1.52
N ILE A 132 -0.08 -8.75 -0.73
CA ILE A 132 0.05 -8.36 0.67
C ILE A 132 1.04 -7.19 0.70
N LYS A 133 0.60 -6.01 1.11
CA LYS A 133 1.44 -4.84 1.30
C LYS A 133 1.85 -4.75 2.78
N VAL A 134 3.11 -4.45 3.01
CA VAL A 134 3.63 -4.16 4.34
C VAL A 134 3.54 -2.65 4.57
N TYR A 135 2.87 -2.24 5.64
CA TYR A 135 2.77 -0.84 6.02
C TYR A 135 3.98 -0.41 6.85
N ASP A 136 4.49 0.75 6.45
CA ASP A 136 5.64 1.41 7.01
C ASP A 136 5.40 1.89 8.45
N ILE A 137 6.39 1.72 9.30
CA ILE A 137 6.56 2.45 10.56
C ILE A 137 7.82 3.31 10.43
N ASN A 138 7.86 4.47 11.10
CA ASN A 138 9.09 5.26 11.13
C ASN A 138 10.05 4.64 12.14
N ASP A 139 10.91 3.73 11.68
CA ASP A 139 11.93 3.07 12.49
C ASP A 139 13.36 3.21 11.95
N ASN A 140 13.53 3.85 10.79
CA ASN A 140 14.83 4.27 10.30
C ASN A 140 15.09 5.75 10.61
N ALA A 141 16.36 6.09 10.76
CA ALA A 141 16.78 7.48 10.90
C ALA A 141 17.61 7.89 9.68
N PRO A 142 17.63 9.16 9.29
CA PRO A 142 18.39 9.61 8.13
C PRO A 142 19.90 9.31 8.31
N VAL A 143 20.50 8.63 7.34
CA VAL A 143 21.93 8.30 7.33
C VAL A 143 22.63 9.05 6.21
N PHE A 144 23.72 9.76 6.54
CA PHE A 144 24.55 10.42 5.54
C PHE A 144 25.16 9.41 4.55
N VAL A 145 25.10 9.75 3.26
CA VAL A 145 25.66 8.91 2.17
C VAL A 145 27.18 8.82 2.21
N GLN A 146 27.84 9.75 2.91
CA GLN A 146 29.29 9.81 3.10
C GLN A 146 29.61 10.15 4.55
N LYS A 147 30.73 9.62 5.06
CA LYS A 147 31.22 9.94 6.40
C LYS A 147 31.82 11.35 6.49
N VAL A 148 32.39 11.83 5.38
CA VAL A 148 33.04 13.15 5.28
C VAL A 148 32.66 13.75 3.94
N PHE A 149 32.11 14.96 3.98
CA PHE A 149 31.87 15.78 2.82
C PHE A 149 32.96 16.85 2.75
N ASN A 150 33.60 16.99 1.60
CA ASN A 150 34.58 18.05 1.38
C ASN A 150 33.92 19.18 0.58
N GLY A 151 34.19 20.42 0.99
CA GLY A 151 33.75 21.62 0.31
C GLY A 151 34.85 22.67 0.33
N SER A 152 34.87 23.55 -0.66
CA SER A 152 35.77 24.69 -0.69
C SER A 152 35.06 25.89 -1.26
N VAL A 153 35.38 27.07 -0.71
CA VAL A 153 34.81 28.34 -1.12
C VAL A 153 35.92 29.39 -1.07
N PRO A 154 36.03 30.30 -2.06
CA PRO A 154 37.00 31.40 -2.02
C PRO A 154 36.81 32.26 -0.76
N GLU A 155 37.90 32.65 -0.11
CA GLU A 155 37.90 33.40 1.16
C GLU A 155 37.12 34.72 1.16
N MET A 156 36.99 35.35 -0.02
CA MET A 156 36.29 36.62 -0.20
C MET A 156 34.91 36.45 -0.86
N SER A 157 34.30 35.27 -0.73
CA SER A 157 32.97 35.01 -1.28
C SER A 157 31.88 35.75 -0.50
N PRO A 158 30.84 36.29 -1.18
CA PRO A 158 29.71 36.91 -0.50
C PRO A 158 28.94 35.95 0.42
N VAL A 159 28.25 36.49 1.44
CA VAL A 159 27.34 35.72 2.30
C VAL A 159 26.24 35.06 1.45
N GLY A 160 25.97 33.79 1.73
CA GLY A 160 25.01 32.97 0.97
C GLY A 160 25.61 32.26 -0.26
N THR A 161 26.92 32.36 -0.48
CA THR A 161 27.60 31.56 -1.51
C THR A 161 27.54 30.07 -1.14
N SER A 162 27.02 29.24 -2.04
CA SER A 162 26.98 27.78 -1.85
C SER A 162 28.40 27.19 -1.80
N VAL A 163 28.64 26.31 -0.83
CA VAL A 163 29.97 25.71 -0.58
C VAL A 163 30.00 24.24 -1.02
N THR A 164 29.06 23.46 -0.52
CA THR A 164 28.90 22.04 -0.83
C THR A 164 27.46 21.63 -0.52
N LYS A 165 27.12 20.40 -0.90
CA LYS A 165 25.84 19.78 -0.58
C LYS A 165 26.09 18.48 0.18
N VAL A 166 25.42 18.30 1.30
CA VAL A 166 25.37 17.03 2.03
C VAL A 166 24.09 16.29 1.68
N THR A 167 24.09 14.98 1.86
CA THR A 167 22.89 14.17 1.61
C THR A 167 22.83 13.07 2.66
N ALA A 168 21.69 13.00 3.34
CA ALA A 168 21.27 11.86 4.13
C ALA A 168 20.04 11.22 3.49
N VAL A 169 19.91 9.91 3.67
CA VAL A 169 18.80 9.11 3.16
C VAL A 169 18.16 8.42 4.35
N ASP A 170 16.85 8.55 4.43
CA ASP A 170 16.01 7.76 5.31
C ASP A 170 15.45 6.57 4.51
N ALA A 171 15.44 5.38 5.12
CA ALA A 171 15.07 4.15 4.43
C ALA A 171 13.55 3.90 4.43
N ASP A 172 12.80 4.58 5.30
CA ASP A 172 11.36 4.45 5.44
C ASP A 172 10.60 4.84 4.14
N ASP A 173 9.29 4.60 4.10
CA ASP A 173 8.44 4.92 2.95
C ASP A 173 8.26 6.45 2.77
N PRO A 174 8.76 7.05 1.67
CA PRO A 174 8.62 8.49 1.42
C PRO A 174 7.20 8.92 1.05
N THR A 175 6.29 7.98 0.80
CA THR A 175 4.88 8.28 0.55
C THR A 175 4.10 8.46 1.86
N VAL A 176 4.65 7.99 2.98
CA VAL A 176 4.08 8.21 4.32
C VAL A 176 4.63 9.50 4.90
N SER A 177 3.72 10.43 5.21
CA SER A 177 4.07 11.77 5.65
C SER A 177 4.95 11.75 6.90
N GLY A 178 6.17 12.29 6.78
CA GLY A 178 7.10 12.45 7.89
C GLY A 178 7.92 11.21 8.24
N HIS A 179 7.79 10.11 7.49
CA HIS A 179 8.62 8.92 7.71
C HIS A 179 10.00 9.13 7.10
N ALA A 180 10.10 9.27 5.77
CA ALA A 180 11.38 9.57 5.12
C ALA A 180 11.68 11.07 4.89
N THR A 181 11.23 11.96 5.79
CA THR A 181 11.48 13.41 5.66
C THR A 181 12.76 13.82 6.40
N VAL A 182 13.74 14.33 5.66
CA VAL A 182 15.06 14.70 6.20
C VAL A 182 15.17 16.22 6.40
N THR A 183 15.70 16.63 7.54
CA THR A 183 16.06 18.03 7.87
C THR A 183 17.51 18.09 8.31
N TYR A 184 18.18 19.22 8.12
CA TYR A 184 19.61 19.39 8.42
C TYR A 184 19.87 20.51 9.43
N GLU A 185 20.90 20.33 10.26
CA GLU A 185 21.34 21.35 11.22
C GLU A 185 22.87 21.38 11.30
N VAL A 186 23.44 22.59 11.36
CA VAL A 186 24.86 22.79 11.64
C VAL A 186 25.07 22.85 13.15
N THR A 187 25.66 21.80 13.71
CA THR A 187 25.94 21.72 15.16
C THR A 187 27.22 22.44 15.59
N THR A 188 28.12 22.74 14.66
CA THR A 188 29.40 23.44 14.91
C THR A 188 29.79 24.29 13.70
N GLY A 189 30.20 25.54 13.92
CA GLY A 189 30.54 26.49 12.84
C GLY A 189 29.34 27.23 12.25
N GLY A 190 28.20 27.25 12.96
CA GLY A 190 26.96 27.93 12.53
C GLY A 190 27.08 29.46 12.44
N GLU A 191 28.13 30.03 13.01
CA GLU A 191 28.50 31.44 12.86
C GLU A 191 29.13 31.77 11.50
N TYR A 192 29.59 30.75 10.76
CA TYR A 192 30.25 30.90 9.46
C TYR A 192 29.42 30.30 8.32
N PHE A 193 28.72 29.20 8.57
CA PHE A 193 27.97 28.46 7.57
C PHE A 193 26.53 28.19 8.03
N THR A 194 25.62 28.19 7.07
CA THR A 194 24.22 27.78 7.26
C THR A 194 23.92 26.59 6.37
N ILE A 195 22.94 25.78 6.74
CA ILE A 195 22.42 24.68 5.93
C ILE A 195 20.91 24.84 5.77
N ASP A 196 20.38 24.51 4.60
CA ASP A 196 18.94 24.43 4.37
C ASP A 196 18.47 22.97 4.42
N ASP A 197 17.16 22.74 4.41
CA ASP A 197 16.59 21.38 4.47
C ASP A 197 16.89 20.53 3.22
N SER A 198 17.50 21.11 2.18
CA SER A 198 17.95 20.38 1.00
C SER A 198 19.38 19.86 1.11
N GLY A 199 20.10 20.21 2.18
CA GLY A 199 21.49 19.86 2.45
C GLY A 199 22.50 20.67 1.65
#